data_AF-A0A0F9I9R1-F1
#
_entry.id   AF-A0A0F9I9R1-F1
#
_cell.length_a   1.000
_cell.length_b   1.000
_cell.length_c   1.000
_cell.angle_alpha   90.00
_cell.angle_beta   90.00
_cell.angle_gamma   90.00
#
_symmetry.space_group_name_H-M   'P 1'
#
loop_
_entity.id
_entity.type
_entity.pdbx_description
1 polymer ?
#
loop_
_entity_poly.entity_id
_entity_poly.type
_entity_poly.pdbx_seq_one_letter_code
_entity_poly.pdbx_strand_id
1 'polypeptide(L)'
;MNDSQENKGNVEKLEESKLSDVDKDGKPKSRIKEKLGSSKEKLGKFTAKVKVKAVESKEKAKLKLEKRKERKEIEGAEKEEKKKIEKELPYFMTFVTLLATSGFGPYTIFQKLKDLTLLPESRNESERILNRIDLLGQDPLTAMTKIKEKSPAREFAEFLGGYVSAIQGGGDVVSYLTSKMKSAFERYAEMEKQSIEKVATIVETYMIMQVVVLAVYIVMNSMSTTDSSELTQSGIGLSDLFVAMPPLISLLYMFIAKTMHKSKIKELEMKKIIMFGAPALLASVAIIFLGIIPKYDAIILGGALIVASIWPIIKFKKIYTLNLDATSASPSILRDIAETRKAGIGPEKCVIKACKRKDFGSFNEIANTIASRLEWGNSLNDI
;
A
#
# COMPACT_ATOMS: atom_id res chain seq x y z
N MET A 1 62.94 -5.97 -23.60
CA MET A 1 63.15 -4.54 -23.85
C MET A 1 63.25 -3.87 -22.49
N ASN A 2 64.48 -3.44 -22.19
CA ASN A 2 65.04 -2.99 -20.92
C ASN A 2 64.24 -1.83 -20.28
N ASP A 3 64.10 -1.71 -18.96
CA ASP A 3 65.09 -1.62 -17.87
C ASP A 3 65.96 -0.35 -17.89
N SER A 4 65.75 0.48 -16.86
CA SER A 4 66.72 1.22 -16.06
C SER A 4 67.77 2.16 -16.70
N GLN A 5 67.86 3.37 -16.09
CA GLN A 5 69.02 4.27 -15.92
C GLN A 5 69.36 5.32 -17.00
N GLU A 6 69.30 6.59 -16.58
CA GLU A 6 70.39 7.61 -16.56
C GLU A 6 69.73 8.93 -16.10
N ASN A 7 69.88 9.47 -14.89
CA ASN A 7 71.04 9.78 -14.05
C ASN A 7 72.02 10.81 -14.65
N LYS A 8 72.26 11.86 -13.87
CA LYS A 8 73.37 12.84 -13.89
C LYS A 8 73.33 13.93 -14.96
N GLY A 9 73.16 15.17 -14.50
CA GLY A 9 73.49 16.35 -15.29
C GLY A 9 73.04 17.69 -14.71
N ASN A 10 73.37 17.99 -13.44
CA ASN A 10 73.81 19.31 -12.95
C ASN A 10 73.59 19.45 -11.44
N VAL A 11 74.45 18.77 -10.68
CA VAL A 11 75.06 19.33 -9.48
C VAL A 11 76.47 19.77 -9.91
N GLU A 12 76.99 20.83 -9.31
CA GLU A 12 78.38 21.34 -9.42
C GLU A 12 78.80 22.16 -10.65
N LYS A 13 78.59 23.47 -10.52
CA LYS A 13 79.58 24.55 -10.74
C LYS A 13 78.84 25.84 -10.35
N LEU A 14 79.04 26.44 -9.19
CA LEU A 14 80.32 26.98 -8.73
C LEU A 14 80.41 26.88 -7.21
N GLU A 15 81.20 25.93 -6.74
CA GLU A 15 81.96 26.10 -5.51
C GLU A 15 83.20 26.96 -5.81
N GLU A 16 83.68 27.64 -4.77
CA GLU A 16 84.98 28.32 -4.64
C GLU A 16 85.19 29.70 -5.30
N SER A 17 85.02 30.75 -4.48
CA SER A 17 86.11 31.64 -4.00
C SER A 17 85.49 32.75 -3.15
N LYS A 18 85.36 32.58 -1.82
CA LYS A 18 86.26 33.07 -0.75
C LYS A 18 86.60 34.57 -0.81
N LEU A 19 86.33 35.26 0.32
CA LEU A 19 87.03 36.44 0.90
C LEU A 19 87.15 37.67 -0.03
N SER A 20 86.86 38.92 0.35
CA SER A 20 86.91 39.70 1.59
C SER A 20 86.04 40.97 1.32
N ASP A 21 85.64 41.87 2.20
CA ASP A 21 86.22 42.39 3.43
C ASP A 21 85.09 42.88 4.36
N VAL A 22 85.42 42.89 5.64
CA VAL A 22 84.71 43.56 6.73
C VAL A 22 84.45 45.02 6.34
N ASP A 23 83.28 45.58 6.67
CA ASP A 23 83.33 46.89 7.30
C ASP A 23 82.16 47.19 8.23
N LYS A 24 82.50 48.01 9.22
CA LYS A 24 81.76 48.31 10.43
C LYS A 24 80.49 49.13 10.15
N ASP A 25 79.54 48.99 11.07
CA ASP A 25 78.44 49.91 11.37
C ASP A 25 77.16 49.92 10.49
N GLY A 26 76.02 49.48 11.09
CA GLY A 26 74.74 50.19 10.95
C GLY A 26 73.56 49.62 10.11
N LYS A 27 72.72 48.75 10.72
CA LYS A 27 71.21 48.72 10.69
C LYS A 27 70.41 48.58 9.33
N PRO A 28 69.10 48.22 9.33
CA PRO A 28 68.60 46.84 9.35
C PRO A 28 67.61 46.43 8.22
N LYS A 29 67.41 45.11 8.12
CA LYS A 29 66.38 44.36 7.36
C LYS A 29 64.93 44.60 7.84
N SER A 30 64.33 45.78 7.62
CA SER A 30 62.95 46.07 8.10
C SER A 30 61.85 46.15 7.02
N ARG A 31 62.15 46.30 5.71
CA ARG A 31 61.12 46.60 4.69
C ARG A 31 60.46 45.41 3.96
N ILE A 32 60.98 44.18 4.08
CA ILE A 32 60.46 43.01 3.33
C ILE A 32 59.49 42.16 4.18
N LYS A 33 59.64 42.16 5.51
CA LYS A 33 58.75 41.40 6.41
C LYS A 33 57.34 41.99 6.52
N GLU A 34 57.20 43.31 6.35
CA GLU A 34 55.92 44.02 6.55
C GLU A 34 54.94 43.82 5.38
N LYS A 35 55.43 43.80 4.13
CA LYS A 35 54.58 43.54 2.94
C LYS A 35 54.13 42.08 2.83
N LEU A 36 54.94 41.11 3.28
CA LEU A 36 54.57 39.69 3.33
C LEU A 36 53.60 39.36 4.47
N GLY A 37 53.68 40.08 5.61
CA GLY A 37 52.73 39.95 6.72
C GLY A 37 51.33 40.45 6.35
N SER A 38 51.23 41.64 5.75
CA SER A 38 49.96 42.26 5.33
C SER A 38 49.20 41.44 4.27
N SER A 39 49.91 40.81 3.32
CA SER A 39 49.30 39.97 2.29
C SER A 39 48.85 38.60 2.84
N LYS A 40 49.64 37.97 3.72
CA LYS A 40 49.25 36.75 4.44
C LYS A 40 48.07 36.96 5.38
N GLU A 41 47.98 38.12 6.03
CA GLU A 41 46.87 38.46 6.91
C GLU A 41 45.57 38.73 6.13
N LYS A 42 45.65 39.37 4.96
CA LYS A 42 44.51 39.53 4.04
C LYS A 42 44.05 38.19 3.44
N LEU A 43 44.98 37.30 3.07
CA LEU A 43 44.68 35.92 2.63
C LEU A 43 44.09 35.06 3.77
N GLY A 44 44.59 35.19 5.00
CA GLY A 44 44.05 34.55 6.20
C GLY A 44 42.63 35.02 6.53
N LYS A 45 42.36 36.33 6.44
CA LYS A 45 41.02 36.90 6.64
C LYS A 45 40.06 36.49 5.52
N PHE A 46 40.53 36.39 4.27
CA PHE A 46 39.71 35.93 3.14
C PHE A 46 39.39 34.44 3.23
N THR A 47 40.37 33.59 3.55
CA THR A 47 40.18 32.15 3.76
C THR A 47 39.28 31.85 4.97
N ALA A 48 39.42 32.60 6.08
CA ALA A 48 38.51 32.51 7.21
C ALA A 48 37.07 32.93 6.84
N LYS A 49 36.90 34.02 6.09
CA LYS A 49 35.58 34.49 5.63
C LYS A 49 34.92 33.53 4.64
N VAL A 50 35.69 32.90 3.76
CA VAL A 50 35.23 31.83 2.86
C VAL A 50 34.84 30.57 3.64
N LYS A 51 35.62 30.20 4.67
CA LYS A 51 35.32 29.04 5.53
C LYS A 51 34.04 29.25 6.35
N VAL A 52 33.84 30.43 6.93
CA VAL A 52 32.59 30.82 7.63
C VAL A 52 31.40 30.79 6.68
N LYS A 53 31.54 31.38 5.48
CA LYS A 53 30.46 31.37 4.46
C LYS A 53 30.15 29.97 3.92
N ALA A 54 31.14 29.07 3.89
CA ALA A 54 30.95 27.66 3.53
C ALA A 54 30.30 26.83 4.66
N VAL A 55 30.51 27.19 5.92
CA VAL A 55 29.83 26.59 7.07
C VAL A 55 28.36 27.04 7.09
N GLU A 56 28.09 28.34 6.94
CA GLU A 56 26.71 28.86 6.84
C GLU A 56 25.95 28.29 5.63
N SER A 57 26.61 28.08 4.49
CA SER A 57 25.96 27.50 3.31
C SER A 57 25.66 26.01 3.51
N LYS A 58 26.53 25.25 4.20
CA LYS A 58 26.27 23.86 4.59
C LYS A 58 25.13 23.74 5.60
N GLU A 59 25.05 24.65 6.56
CA GLU A 59 23.98 24.67 7.57
C GLU A 59 22.63 25.03 6.95
N LYS A 60 22.59 26.05 6.08
CA LYS A 60 21.41 26.38 5.27
C LYS A 60 20.99 25.23 4.34
N ALA A 61 21.95 24.47 3.80
CA ALA A 61 21.67 23.29 2.97
C ALA A 61 21.10 22.12 3.81
N LYS A 62 21.63 21.88 5.01
CA LYS A 62 21.09 20.90 5.96
C LYS A 62 19.65 21.25 6.38
N LEU A 63 19.40 22.50 6.77
CA LEU A 63 18.06 22.99 7.12
C LEU A 63 17.07 22.86 5.94
N LYS A 64 17.51 23.15 4.71
CA LYS A 64 16.67 22.94 3.51
C LYS A 64 16.41 21.44 3.24
N LEU A 65 17.36 20.56 3.55
CA LEU A 65 17.20 19.13 3.39
C LEU A 65 16.23 18.55 4.43
N GLU A 66 16.32 18.97 5.68
CA GLU A 66 15.38 18.59 6.75
C GLU A 66 13.97 19.08 6.43
N LYS A 67 13.79 20.36 6.08
CA LYS A 67 12.48 20.89 5.64
C LYS A 67 11.91 20.16 4.41
N ARG A 68 12.78 19.63 3.52
CA ARG A 68 12.36 18.80 2.38
C ARG A 68 11.96 17.39 2.80
N LYS A 69 12.61 16.79 3.80
CA LYS A 69 12.24 15.50 4.37
C LYS A 69 10.91 15.61 5.11
N GLU A 70 10.77 16.60 5.97
CA GLU A 70 9.52 16.91 6.68
C GLU A 70 8.36 17.16 5.70
N ARG A 71 8.57 17.96 4.63
CA ARG A 71 7.56 18.12 3.57
C ARG A 71 7.18 16.80 2.91
N LYS A 72 8.14 15.93 2.60
CA LYS A 72 7.86 14.63 1.97
C LYS A 72 7.11 13.68 2.89
N GLU A 73 7.40 13.71 4.19
CA GLU A 73 6.69 12.94 5.21
C GLU A 73 5.25 13.43 5.38
N ILE A 74 5.05 14.76 5.45
CA ILE A 74 3.72 15.38 5.47
C ILE A 74 2.94 15.06 4.19
N GLU A 75 3.56 15.22 3.01
CA GLU A 75 2.94 14.88 1.72
C GLU A 75 2.59 13.37 1.62
N GLY A 76 3.38 12.50 2.27
CA GLY A 76 3.11 11.07 2.37
C GLY A 76 1.89 10.79 3.25
N ALA A 77 1.84 11.39 4.44
CA ALA A 77 0.73 11.29 5.37
C ALA A 77 -0.57 11.85 4.78
N GLU A 78 -0.52 13.01 4.14
CA GLU A 78 -1.68 13.63 3.45
C GLU A 78 -2.20 12.74 2.30
N LYS A 79 -1.30 12.06 1.56
CA LYS A 79 -1.71 11.11 0.52
C LYS A 79 -2.38 9.87 1.08
N GLU A 80 -1.93 9.37 2.23
CA GLU A 80 -2.58 8.25 2.89
C GLU A 80 -3.95 8.65 3.47
N GLU A 81 -4.03 9.78 4.19
CA GLU A 81 -5.29 10.34 4.71
C GLU A 81 -6.29 10.55 3.58
N LYS A 82 -5.86 11.18 2.47
CA LYS A 82 -6.66 11.35 1.26
C LYS A 82 -7.24 10.02 0.75
N LYS A 83 -6.40 8.99 0.60
CA LYS A 83 -6.84 7.68 0.09
C LYS A 83 -7.87 7.01 0.99
N LYS A 84 -7.79 7.21 2.30
CA LYS A 84 -8.76 6.63 3.23
C LYS A 84 -10.09 7.38 3.20
N ILE A 85 -10.06 8.70 3.21
CA ILE A 85 -11.26 9.55 3.10
C ILE A 85 -11.99 9.27 1.78
N GLU A 86 -11.28 9.22 0.65
CA GLU A 86 -11.88 8.94 -0.67
C GLU A 86 -12.50 7.53 -0.75
N LYS A 87 -11.97 6.55 -0.03
CA LYS A 87 -12.57 5.20 0.04
C LYS A 87 -13.88 5.17 0.81
N GLU A 88 -14.00 5.96 1.87
CA GLU A 88 -15.21 6.03 2.69
C GLU A 88 -16.28 6.97 2.09
N LEU A 89 -15.87 7.85 1.17
CA LEU A 89 -16.68 8.93 0.64
C LEU A 89 -18.05 8.49 0.06
N PRO A 90 -18.17 7.43 -0.77
CA PRO A 90 -19.48 7.02 -1.30
C PRO A 90 -20.46 6.61 -0.19
N TYR A 91 -19.95 5.94 0.85
CA TYR A 91 -20.74 5.54 2.01
C TYR A 91 -21.13 6.75 2.87
N PHE A 92 -20.20 7.67 3.09
CA PHE A 92 -20.49 8.94 3.76
C PHE A 92 -21.59 9.73 3.04
N MET A 93 -21.50 9.89 1.71
CA MET A 93 -22.54 10.54 0.91
C MET A 93 -23.88 9.83 1.05
N THR A 94 -23.91 8.50 1.14
CA THR A 94 -25.13 7.74 1.36
C THR A 94 -25.81 8.12 2.67
N PHE A 95 -25.05 8.21 3.77
CA PHE A 95 -25.61 8.62 5.07
C PHE A 95 -26.10 10.07 5.05
N VAL A 96 -25.34 10.99 4.45
CA VAL A 96 -25.76 12.39 4.31
C VAL A 96 -27.04 12.49 3.48
N THR A 97 -27.11 11.84 2.32
CA THR A 97 -28.29 11.82 1.45
C THR A 97 -29.50 11.20 2.15
N LEU A 98 -29.32 10.09 2.86
CA LEU A 98 -30.39 9.41 3.59
C LEU A 98 -31.00 10.30 4.68
N LEU A 99 -30.14 10.94 5.48
CA LEU A 99 -30.58 11.83 6.55
C LEU A 99 -31.17 13.14 6.00
N ALA A 100 -30.59 13.69 4.95
CA ALA A 100 -31.15 14.87 4.27
C ALA A 100 -32.52 14.58 3.66
N THR A 101 -32.71 13.40 3.04
CA THR A 101 -34.02 12.94 2.52
C THR A 101 -35.04 12.81 3.64
N SER A 102 -34.60 12.48 4.86
CA SER A 102 -35.44 12.43 6.05
C SER A 102 -35.75 13.81 6.64
N GLY A 103 -35.25 14.89 6.06
CA GLY A 103 -35.48 16.27 6.50
C GLY A 103 -34.50 16.76 7.59
N PHE A 104 -33.43 16.03 7.90
CA PHE A 104 -32.44 16.50 8.85
C PHE A 104 -31.58 17.62 8.25
N GLY A 105 -31.33 18.68 9.04
CA GLY A 105 -30.42 19.76 8.67
C GLY A 105 -28.94 19.36 8.81
N PRO A 106 -28.00 20.15 8.24
CA PRO A 106 -26.57 19.84 8.21
C PRO A 106 -25.98 19.55 9.59
N TYR A 107 -26.33 20.36 10.60
CA TYR A 107 -25.84 20.18 11.97
C TYR A 107 -26.17 18.78 12.52
N THR A 108 -27.44 18.40 12.46
CA THR A 108 -27.91 17.10 12.97
C THR A 108 -27.35 15.93 12.17
N ILE A 109 -27.12 16.11 10.87
CA ILE A 109 -26.47 15.12 10.01
C ILE A 109 -25.05 14.83 10.51
N PHE A 110 -24.23 15.87 10.66
CA PHE A 110 -22.85 15.70 11.15
C PHE A 110 -22.80 15.16 12.57
N GLN A 111 -23.74 15.56 13.44
CA GLN A 111 -23.87 15.04 14.79
C GLN A 111 -24.08 13.52 14.79
N LYS A 112 -25.00 13.01 13.95
CA LYS A 112 -25.23 11.57 13.79
C LYS A 112 -24.03 10.84 13.18
N LEU A 113 -23.34 11.46 12.21
CA LEU A 113 -22.15 10.89 11.58
C LEU A 113 -20.97 10.75 12.54
N LYS A 114 -20.84 11.64 13.53
CA LYS A 114 -19.83 11.55 14.59
C LYS A 114 -19.95 10.23 15.36
N ASP A 115 -21.16 9.78 15.64
CA ASP A 115 -21.39 8.60 16.46
C ASP A 115 -21.20 7.28 15.70
N LEU A 116 -21.15 7.30 14.35
CA LEU A 116 -21.01 6.10 13.53
C LEU A 116 -19.61 5.48 13.58
N THR A 117 -19.50 4.23 14.04
CA THR A 117 -18.23 3.48 14.16
C THR A 117 -17.72 2.90 12.85
N LEU A 118 -18.58 2.83 11.83
CA LEU A 118 -18.29 2.17 10.56
C LEU A 118 -17.37 2.98 9.64
N LEU A 119 -17.31 4.31 9.81
CA LEU A 119 -16.58 5.24 8.94
C LEU A 119 -15.66 6.14 9.78
N PRO A 120 -14.53 5.61 10.28
CA PRO A 120 -13.68 6.32 11.24
C PRO A 120 -13.08 7.62 10.69
N GLU A 121 -12.70 7.66 9.40
CA GLU A 121 -12.08 8.86 8.82
C GLU A 121 -13.16 9.92 8.52
N SER A 122 -14.31 9.49 8.00
CA SER A 122 -15.46 10.37 7.77
C SER A 122 -16.04 10.92 9.07
N ARG A 123 -16.00 10.13 10.16
CA ARG A 123 -16.32 10.56 11.52
C ARG A 123 -15.40 11.69 11.96
N ASN A 124 -14.08 11.53 11.80
CA ASN A 124 -13.09 12.54 12.20
C ASN A 124 -13.32 13.86 11.45
N GLU A 125 -13.59 13.79 10.14
CA GLU A 125 -13.96 14.98 9.36
C GLU A 125 -15.27 15.62 9.82
N SER A 126 -16.28 14.81 10.15
CA SER A 126 -17.55 15.30 10.70
C SER A 126 -17.37 15.96 12.07
N GLU A 127 -16.51 15.40 12.92
CA GLU A 127 -16.14 15.96 14.21
C GLU A 127 -15.37 17.28 14.06
N ARG A 128 -14.45 17.38 13.08
CA ARG A 128 -13.78 18.65 12.74
C ARG A 128 -14.77 19.73 12.32
N ILE A 129 -15.84 19.39 11.60
CA ILE A 129 -16.92 20.31 11.25
C ILE A 129 -17.71 20.73 12.50
N LEU A 130 -18.15 19.76 13.32
CA LEU A 130 -18.92 20.03 14.54
C LEU A 130 -18.13 20.86 15.56
N ASN A 131 -16.86 20.56 15.78
CA ASN A 131 -16.00 21.31 16.69
C ASN A 131 -15.92 22.79 16.29
N ARG A 132 -15.99 23.12 14.99
CA ARG A 132 -16.06 24.53 14.55
C ARG A 132 -17.40 25.18 14.88
N ILE A 133 -18.48 24.42 14.82
CA ILE A 133 -19.81 24.93 15.14
C ILE A 133 -19.94 25.10 16.66
N ASP A 134 -19.66 24.04 17.41
CA ASP A 134 -19.87 23.98 18.87
C ASP A 134 -18.83 24.81 19.64
N LEU A 135 -17.55 24.82 19.24
CA LEU A 135 -16.49 25.55 19.96
C LEU A 135 -16.30 26.98 19.47
N LEU A 136 -16.43 27.22 18.16
CA LEU A 136 -16.17 28.54 17.57
C LEU A 136 -17.45 29.33 17.25
N GLY A 137 -18.63 28.76 17.49
CA GLY A 137 -19.92 29.39 17.20
C GLY A 137 -20.13 29.68 15.71
N GLN A 138 -19.46 28.94 14.82
CA GLN A 138 -19.57 29.16 13.38
C GLN A 138 -20.88 28.59 12.82
N ASP A 139 -21.47 29.30 11.86
CA ASP A 139 -22.59 28.77 11.08
C ASP A 139 -22.18 27.46 10.34
N PRO A 140 -23.05 26.43 10.28
CA PRO A 140 -22.73 25.15 9.64
C PRO A 140 -22.23 25.26 8.19
N LEU A 141 -22.78 26.18 7.38
CA LEU A 141 -22.36 26.39 5.99
C LEU A 141 -20.95 27.00 5.92
N THR A 142 -20.67 27.93 6.84
CA THR A 142 -19.35 28.54 6.99
C THR A 142 -18.31 27.52 7.48
N ALA A 143 -18.68 26.69 8.46
CA ALA A 143 -17.82 25.63 8.99
C ALA A 143 -17.43 24.63 7.89
N MET A 144 -18.41 24.16 7.10
CA MET A 144 -18.17 23.29 5.94
C MET A 144 -17.24 23.94 4.91
N THR A 145 -17.44 25.22 4.61
CA THR A 145 -16.58 25.95 3.66
C THR A 145 -15.13 26.04 4.16
N LYS A 146 -14.94 26.24 5.47
CA LYS A 146 -13.59 26.28 6.07
C LYS A 146 -12.91 24.92 6.15
N ILE A 147 -13.66 23.83 6.30
CA ILE A 147 -13.12 22.47 6.22
C ILE A 147 -12.79 22.10 4.77
N LYS A 148 -13.63 22.48 3.80
CA LYS A 148 -13.35 22.33 2.37
C LYS A 148 -11.99 22.91 1.98
N GLU A 149 -11.66 24.11 2.45
CA GLU A 149 -10.39 24.80 2.16
C GLU A 149 -9.15 24.07 2.72
N LYS A 150 -9.33 23.26 3.77
CA LYS A 150 -8.25 22.57 4.47
C LYS A 150 -8.15 21.08 4.17
N SER A 151 -9.17 20.49 3.56
CA SER A 151 -9.21 19.05 3.31
C SER A 151 -8.27 18.64 2.18
N PRO A 152 -7.40 17.62 2.36
CA PRO A 152 -6.55 17.10 1.30
C PRO A 152 -7.34 16.27 0.26
N ALA A 153 -8.54 15.80 0.62
CA ALA A 153 -9.41 15.01 -0.25
C ALA A 153 -10.27 15.92 -1.14
N ARG A 154 -9.85 16.08 -2.40
CA ARG A 154 -10.50 16.97 -3.38
C ARG A 154 -11.98 16.63 -3.57
N GLU A 155 -12.34 15.36 -3.57
CA GLU A 155 -13.72 14.91 -3.81
C GLU A 155 -14.65 15.22 -2.63
N PHE A 156 -14.14 15.05 -1.42
CA PHE A 156 -14.85 15.45 -0.20
C PHE A 156 -15.05 16.97 -0.15
N ALA A 157 -14.01 17.73 -0.50
CA ALA A 157 -14.09 19.18 -0.61
C ALA A 157 -15.13 19.62 -1.67
N GLU A 158 -15.14 18.97 -2.85
CA GLU A 158 -16.11 19.25 -3.91
C GLU A 158 -17.55 18.92 -3.47
N PHE A 159 -17.75 17.81 -2.76
CA PHE A 159 -19.04 17.42 -2.19
C PHE A 159 -19.54 18.45 -1.17
N LEU A 160 -18.72 18.84 -0.18
CA LEU A 160 -19.10 19.87 0.79
C LEU A 160 -19.37 21.22 0.11
N GLY A 161 -18.57 21.57 -0.89
CA GLY A 161 -18.77 22.79 -1.67
C GLY A 161 -20.11 22.81 -2.39
N GLY A 162 -20.44 21.76 -3.12
CA GLY A 162 -21.73 21.68 -3.81
C GLY A 162 -22.90 21.52 -2.84
N TYR A 163 -22.71 20.90 -1.68
CA TYR A 163 -23.73 20.83 -0.64
C TYR A 163 -24.06 22.22 -0.08
N VAL A 164 -23.04 23.02 0.24
CA VAL A 164 -23.22 24.42 0.65
C VAL A 164 -23.89 25.24 -0.46
N SER A 165 -23.44 25.10 -1.71
CA SER A 165 -24.03 25.82 -2.85
C SER A 165 -25.48 25.43 -3.11
N ALA A 166 -25.85 24.16 -2.94
CA ALA A 166 -27.23 23.71 -3.10
C ALA A 166 -28.15 24.32 -2.04
N ILE A 167 -27.69 24.39 -0.78
CA ILE A 167 -28.44 25.03 0.32
C ILE A 167 -28.56 26.53 0.10
N GLN A 168 -27.45 27.22 -0.22
CA GLN A 168 -27.44 28.67 -0.43
C GLN A 168 -28.24 29.10 -1.65
N GLY A 169 -28.20 28.31 -2.72
CA GLY A 169 -28.96 28.56 -3.94
C GLY A 169 -30.47 28.32 -3.79
N GLY A 170 -30.95 27.80 -2.66
CA GLY A 170 -32.37 27.48 -2.44
C GLY A 170 -32.92 26.39 -3.36
N GLY A 171 -32.04 25.60 -3.99
CA GLY A 171 -32.41 24.52 -4.90
C GLY A 171 -32.78 23.23 -4.15
N ASP A 172 -33.06 22.17 -4.91
CA ASP A 172 -33.30 20.84 -4.33
C ASP A 172 -31.98 20.20 -3.89
N VAL A 173 -31.70 20.36 -2.59
CA VAL A 173 -30.55 19.78 -1.90
C VAL A 173 -30.55 18.25 -1.99
N VAL A 174 -31.72 17.62 -1.88
CA VAL A 174 -31.84 16.16 -1.89
C VAL A 174 -31.50 15.62 -3.28
N SER A 175 -31.96 16.28 -4.34
CA SER A 175 -31.60 15.93 -5.72
C SER A 175 -30.10 16.05 -5.97
N TYR A 176 -29.46 17.14 -5.51
CA TYR A 176 -27.99 17.29 -5.61
C TYR A 176 -27.26 16.15 -4.88
N LEU A 177 -27.62 15.90 -3.61
CA LEU A 177 -27.00 14.86 -2.78
C LEU A 177 -27.17 13.46 -3.39
N THR A 178 -28.38 13.16 -3.90
CA THR A 178 -28.69 11.89 -4.55
C THR A 178 -27.90 11.70 -5.84
N SER A 179 -27.85 12.74 -6.68
CA SER A 179 -27.07 12.72 -7.92
C SER A 179 -25.59 12.51 -7.64
N LYS A 180 -25.02 13.28 -6.71
CA LYS A 180 -23.60 13.20 -6.35
C LYS A 180 -23.24 11.85 -5.72
N MET A 181 -24.10 11.30 -4.87
CA MET A 181 -23.97 9.95 -4.31
C MET A 181 -23.97 8.88 -5.41
N LYS A 182 -24.90 8.95 -6.37
CA LYS A 182 -24.96 7.99 -7.48
C LYS A 182 -23.70 8.04 -8.34
N SER A 183 -23.24 9.25 -8.71
CA SER A 183 -21.99 9.43 -9.44
C SER A 183 -20.77 8.91 -8.66
N ALA A 184 -20.76 9.04 -7.33
CA ALA A 184 -19.69 8.48 -6.50
C ALA A 184 -19.66 6.94 -6.55
N PHE A 185 -20.82 6.27 -6.52
CA PHE A 185 -20.89 4.82 -6.67
C PHE A 185 -20.58 4.32 -8.09
N GLU A 186 -21.02 5.04 -9.12
CA GLU A 186 -20.66 4.72 -10.52
C GLU A 186 -19.16 4.75 -10.70
N ARG A 187 -18.50 5.78 -10.18
CA ARG A 187 -17.04 5.89 -10.21
C ARG A 187 -16.36 4.82 -9.36
N TYR A 188 -16.90 4.51 -8.18
CA TYR A 188 -16.39 3.44 -7.33
C TYR A 188 -16.45 2.08 -8.06
N ALA A 189 -17.56 1.78 -8.73
CA ALA A 189 -17.73 0.56 -9.52
C ALA A 189 -16.75 0.51 -10.70
N GLU A 190 -16.51 1.64 -11.38
CA GLU A 190 -15.53 1.74 -12.46
C GLU A 190 -14.09 1.49 -11.96
N MET A 191 -13.73 2.05 -10.80
CA MET A 191 -12.43 1.78 -10.17
C MET A 191 -12.25 0.30 -9.77
N GLU A 192 -13.33 -0.35 -9.32
CA GLU A 192 -13.33 -1.77 -8.99
C GLU A 192 -13.21 -2.62 -10.26
N LYS A 193 -13.92 -2.26 -11.34
CA LYS A 193 -13.80 -2.91 -12.65
C LYS A 193 -12.38 -2.81 -13.21
N GLN A 194 -11.76 -1.63 -13.14
CA GLN A 194 -10.36 -1.45 -13.53
C GLN A 194 -9.40 -2.28 -12.65
N SER A 195 -9.74 -2.48 -11.38
CA SER A 195 -8.94 -3.34 -10.49
C SER A 195 -9.05 -4.81 -10.88
N ILE A 196 -10.23 -5.26 -11.30
CA ILE A 196 -10.45 -6.61 -11.83
C ILE A 196 -9.68 -6.80 -13.14
N GLU A 197 -9.73 -5.82 -14.05
CA GLU A 197 -9.02 -5.85 -15.33
C GLU A 197 -7.51 -5.99 -15.13
N LYS A 198 -6.92 -5.22 -14.19
CA LYS A 198 -5.50 -5.35 -13.83
C LYS A 198 -5.14 -6.75 -13.35
N VAL A 199 -5.99 -7.37 -12.52
CA VAL A 199 -5.76 -8.75 -12.06
C VAL A 199 -5.86 -9.74 -13.22
N ALA A 200 -6.81 -9.55 -14.14
CA ALA A 200 -6.95 -10.37 -15.34
C ALA A 200 -5.68 -10.30 -16.22
N THR A 201 -5.13 -9.10 -16.45
CA THR A 201 -3.88 -8.92 -17.21
C THR A 201 -2.69 -9.64 -16.56
N ILE A 202 -2.60 -9.67 -15.22
CA ILE A 202 -1.54 -10.43 -14.53
C ILE A 202 -1.70 -11.93 -14.82
N VAL A 203 -2.91 -12.46 -14.72
CA VAL A 203 -3.19 -13.88 -14.95
C VAL A 203 -2.86 -14.25 -16.41
N GLU A 204 -3.24 -13.41 -17.36
CA GLU A 204 -2.91 -13.60 -18.78
C GLU A 204 -1.39 -13.60 -19.02
N THR A 205 -0.68 -12.63 -18.47
CA THR A 205 0.79 -12.54 -18.58
C THR A 205 1.46 -13.75 -17.90
N TYR A 206 0.95 -14.19 -16.76
CA TYR A 206 1.41 -15.40 -16.07
C TYR A 206 1.26 -16.65 -16.95
N MET A 207 0.10 -16.84 -17.60
CA MET A 207 -0.13 -17.99 -18.48
C MET A 207 0.85 -18.01 -19.64
N ILE A 208 1.08 -16.87 -20.29
CA ILE A 208 2.04 -16.74 -21.39
C ILE A 208 3.46 -17.08 -20.91
N MET A 209 3.87 -16.52 -19.77
CA MET A 209 5.20 -16.80 -19.20
C MET A 209 5.38 -18.29 -18.89
N GLN A 210 4.36 -18.99 -18.38
CA GLN A 210 4.48 -20.42 -18.11
C GLN A 210 4.52 -21.28 -19.36
N VAL A 211 3.80 -20.90 -20.43
CA VAL A 211 3.94 -21.57 -21.73
C VAL A 211 5.36 -21.43 -22.27
N VAL A 212 5.97 -20.25 -22.14
CA VAL A 212 7.37 -20.02 -22.56
C VAL A 212 8.35 -20.87 -21.76
N VAL A 213 8.21 -20.90 -20.43
CA VAL A 213 9.07 -21.72 -19.55
C VAL A 213 8.95 -23.20 -19.89
N LEU A 214 7.72 -23.68 -20.14
CA LEU A 214 7.46 -25.05 -20.57
C LEU A 214 8.12 -25.36 -21.93
N ALA A 215 8.02 -24.44 -22.89
CA ALA A 215 8.64 -24.62 -24.21
C ALA A 215 10.18 -24.70 -24.11
N VAL A 216 10.80 -23.81 -23.33
CA VAL A 216 12.26 -23.85 -23.10
C VAL A 216 12.65 -25.13 -22.36
N TYR A 217 11.86 -25.57 -21.39
CA TYR A 217 12.07 -26.84 -20.69
C TYR A 217 12.08 -28.02 -21.67
N ILE A 218 11.10 -28.12 -22.58
CA ILE A 218 11.04 -29.22 -23.56
C ILE A 218 12.26 -29.21 -24.47
N VAL A 219 12.65 -28.05 -25.01
CA VAL A 219 13.82 -27.93 -25.90
C VAL A 219 15.11 -28.31 -25.15
N MET A 220 15.30 -27.82 -23.92
CA MET A 220 16.49 -28.13 -23.12
C MET A 220 16.60 -29.62 -22.80
N ASN A 221 15.49 -30.28 -22.41
CA ASN A 221 15.48 -31.73 -22.18
C ASN A 221 15.75 -32.51 -23.46
N SER A 222 15.24 -32.05 -24.60
CA SER A 222 15.50 -32.68 -25.91
C SER A 222 16.96 -32.52 -26.36
N MET A 223 17.65 -31.45 -25.96
CA MET A 223 19.07 -31.22 -26.30
C MET A 223 20.02 -31.94 -25.33
N SER A 224 19.58 -32.16 -24.08
CA SER A 224 20.40 -32.81 -23.04
C SER A 224 20.67 -34.30 -23.26
N THR A 225 20.19 -34.89 -24.37
CA THR A 225 20.52 -36.27 -24.77
C THR A 225 21.95 -36.43 -25.31
N THR A 226 22.70 -35.33 -25.51
CA THR A 226 24.08 -35.37 -26.00
C THR A 226 25.06 -34.86 -24.94
N ASP A 227 25.72 -35.80 -24.27
CA ASP A 227 26.99 -35.69 -23.54
C ASP A 227 27.41 -34.30 -23.03
N SER A 228 26.96 -33.96 -21.82
CA SER A 228 27.67 -32.99 -20.97
C SER A 228 27.74 -33.51 -19.53
N SER A 229 28.37 -34.68 -19.38
CA SER A 229 28.66 -35.29 -18.07
C SER A 229 29.78 -34.59 -17.28
N GLU A 230 30.37 -33.50 -17.78
CA GLU A 230 31.62 -32.96 -17.21
C GLU A 230 31.52 -31.61 -16.47
N LEU A 231 30.37 -30.92 -16.43
CA LEU A 231 30.29 -29.62 -15.73
C LEU A 231 29.72 -29.65 -14.30
N THR A 232 29.31 -30.80 -13.74
CA THR A 232 28.78 -30.80 -12.36
C THR A 232 29.25 -31.98 -11.52
N GLN A 233 30.52 -31.92 -11.10
CA GLN A 233 31.01 -32.66 -9.92
C GLN A 233 30.32 -32.19 -8.61
N SER A 234 29.38 -31.24 -8.70
CA SER A 234 28.53 -30.73 -7.64
C SER A 234 27.04 -30.77 -8.05
N GLY A 235 26.51 -31.96 -8.32
CA GLY A 235 25.17 -32.40 -7.88
C GLY A 235 23.89 -31.65 -8.26
N ILE A 236 23.89 -30.67 -9.16
CA ILE A 236 22.66 -30.05 -9.70
C ILE A 236 22.85 -29.84 -11.20
N GLY A 237 22.21 -30.68 -12.03
CA GLY A 237 22.24 -30.50 -13.48
C GLY A 237 21.49 -29.24 -13.91
N LEU A 238 21.86 -28.66 -15.05
CA LEU A 238 21.11 -27.54 -15.66
C LEU A 238 19.63 -27.92 -15.91
N SER A 239 19.33 -29.20 -16.12
CA SER A 239 17.99 -29.76 -16.22
C SER A 239 17.18 -29.65 -14.92
N ASP A 240 17.81 -29.86 -13.75
CA ASP A 240 17.16 -29.84 -12.44
C ASP A 240 16.78 -28.41 -12.02
N LEU A 241 17.61 -27.43 -12.40
CA LEU A 241 17.33 -26.01 -12.17
C LEU A 241 16.06 -25.55 -12.89
N PHE A 242 15.82 -26.06 -14.11
CA PHE A 242 14.64 -25.69 -14.89
C PHE A 242 13.34 -26.28 -14.33
N VAL A 243 13.37 -27.41 -13.62
CA VAL A 243 12.19 -27.95 -12.92
C VAL A 243 11.77 -27.04 -11.74
N ALA A 244 12.73 -26.35 -11.12
CA ALA A 244 12.46 -25.41 -10.03
C ALA A 244 11.95 -24.04 -10.51
N MET A 245 12.08 -23.70 -11.79
CA MET A 245 11.68 -22.39 -12.32
C MET A 245 10.15 -22.15 -12.36
N PRO A 246 9.29 -23.07 -12.82
CA PRO A 246 7.84 -22.89 -12.82
C PRO A 246 7.24 -22.51 -11.45
N PRO A 247 7.55 -23.20 -10.32
CA PRO A 247 7.01 -22.80 -9.02
C PRO A 247 7.59 -21.46 -8.54
N LEU A 248 8.84 -21.14 -8.86
CA LEU A 248 9.46 -19.87 -8.48
C LEU A 248 8.81 -18.67 -9.19
N ILE A 249 8.54 -18.82 -10.50
CA ILE A 249 7.81 -17.81 -11.28
C ILE A 249 6.38 -17.68 -10.75
N SER A 250 5.71 -18.79 -10.41
CA SER A 250 4.37 -18.75 -9.82
C SER A 250 4.35 -18.01 -8.48
N LEU A 251 5.36 -18.19 -7.63
CA LEU A 251 5.50 -17.45 -6.37
C LEU A 251 5.72 -15.95 -6.62
N LEU A 252 6.54 -15.59 -7.60
CA LEU A 252 6.77 -14.19 -7.98
C LEU A 252 5.47 -13.52 -8.43
N TYR A 253 4.71 -14.17 -9.32
CA TYR A 253 3.43 -13.66 -9.79
C TYR A 253 2.39 -13.56 -8.66
N MET A 254 2.35 -14.53 -7.76
CA MET A 254 1.48 -14.49 -6.58
C MET A 254 1.84 -13.30 -5.66
N PHE A 255 3.13 -13.02 -5.47
CA PHE A 255 3.60 -11.87 -4.69
C PHE A 255 3.22 -10.53 -5.33
N ILE A 256 3.36 -10.42 -6.65
CA ILE A 256 2.95 -9.24 -7.41
C ILE A 256 1.42 -9.06 -7.27
N ALA A 257 0.63 -10.11 -7.48
CA ALA A 257 -0.82 -10.08 -7.38
C ALA A 257 -1.28 -9.62 -5.98
N LYS A 258 -0.69 -10.16 -4.91
CA LYS A 258 -0.99 -9.78 -3.53
C LYS A 258 -0.70 -8.30 -3.24
N THR A 259 0.33 -7.74 -3.87
CA THR A 259 0.72 -6.34 -3.67
C THR A 259 -0.23 -5.38 -4.41
N MET A 260 -0.79 -5.80 -5.55
CA MET A 260 -1.61 -4.93 -6.39
C MET A 260 -3.07 -4.82 -5.94
N HIS A 261 -3.65 -5.90 -5.40
CA HIS A 261 -5.04 -5.89 -4.96
C HIS A 261 -5.19 -6.55 -3.58
N LYS A 262 -5.66 -5.77 -2.59
CA LYS A 262 -6.07 -6.33 -1.30
C LYS A 262 -7.45 -6.96 -1.47
N SER A 263 -7.51 -8.28 -1.39
CA SER A 263 -8.79 -9.00 -1.38
C SER A 263 -9.68 -8.52 -0.24
N LYS A 264 -10.96 -8.26 -0.52
CA LYS A 264 -11.98 -7.96 0.49
C LYS A 264 -12.48 -9.24 1.20
N ILE A 265 -12.18 -10.42 0.64
CA ILE A 265 -12.57 -11.71 1.21
C ILE A 265 -11.46 -12.15 2.18
N LYS A 266 -11.86 -12.60 3.38
CA LYS A 266 -10.95 -13.12 4.40
C LYS A 266 -10.11 -14.27 3.82
N GLU A 267 -8.81 -14.01 3.64
CA GLU A 267 -7.85 -15.01 3.21
C GLU A 267 -7.76 -16.11 4.28
N LEU A 268 -7.56 -17.36 3.85
CA LEU A 268 -7.23 -18.43 4.78
C LEU A 268 -5.89 -18.09 5.44
N GLU A 269 -5.82 -18.24 6.76
CA GLU A 269 -4.57 -18.09 7.49
C GLU A 269 -3.52 -19.05 6.92
N MET A 270 -2.39 -18.53 6.47
CA MET A 270 -1.28 -19.32 5.91
C MET A 270 -0.85 -20.46 6.85
N LYS A 271 -0.96 -20.26 8.16
CA LYS A 271 -0.66 -21.29 9.18
C LYS A 271 -1.53 -22.55 9.02
N LYS A 272 -2.82 -22.38 8.72
CA LYS A 272 -3.76 -23.51 8.55
C LYS A 272 -3.52 -24.26 7.24
N ILE A 273 -3.11 -23.55 6.19
CA ILE A 273 -2.72 -24.15 4.91
C ILE A 273 -1.46 -25.00 5.11
N ILE A 274 -0.44 -24.44 5.77
CA ILE A 274 0.83 -25.14 6.04
C ILE A 274 0.61 -26.34 6.96
N MET A 275 -0.24 -26.23 8.00
CA MET A 275 -0.51 -27.33 8.93
C MET A 275 -1.08 -28.58 8.23
N PHE A 276 -1.91 -28.41 7.22
CA PHE A 276 -2.50 -29.53 6.48
C PHE A 276 -1.61 -30.02 5.33
N GLY A 277 -0.91 -29.10 4.64
CA GLY A 277 -0.05 -29.43 3.49
C GLY A 277 1.33 -29.97 3.85
N ALA A 278 1.94 -29.47 4.93
CA ALA A 278 3.31 -29.82 5.31
C ALA A 278 3.51 -31.31 5.65
N PRO A 279 2.59 -32.01 6.35
CA PRO A 279 2.75 -33.44 6.62
C PRO A 279 2.80 -34.29 5.36
N ALA A 280 1.96 -33.98 4.36
CA ALA A 280 1.93 -34.68 3.08
C ALA A 280 3.23 -34.48 2.30
N LEU A 281 3.77 -33.26 2.30
CA LEU A 281 5.05 -32.96 1.67
C LEU A 281 6.22 -33.62 2.39
N LEU A 282 6.28 -33.53 3.72
CA LEU A 282 7.33 -34.17 4.53
C LEU A 282 7.32 -35.70 4.39
N ALA A 283 6.14 -36.32 4.37
CA ALA A 283 6.01 -37.75 4.12
C ALA A 283 6.54 -38.13 2.73
N SER A 284 6.22 -37.35 1.69
CA SER A 284 6.74 -37.61 0.34
C SER A 284 8.25 -37.48 0.25
N VAL A 285 8.84 -36.45 0.88
CA VAL A 285 10.30 -36.25 0.94
C VAL A 285 10.98 -37.38 1.72
N ALA A 286 10.39 -37.84 2.82
CA ALA A 286 10.91 -38.97 3.59
C ALA A 286 10.89 -40.27 2.78
N ILE A 287 9.82 -40.54 2.02
CA ILE A 287 9.72 -41.74 1.18
C ILE A 287 10.78 -41.73 0.06
N ILE A 288 11.02 -40.57 -0.56
CA ILE A 288 12.08 -40.38 -1.56
C ILE A 288 13.46 -40.58 -0.92
N PHE A 289 13.68 -40.02 0.26
CA PHE A 289 14.97 -40.11 0.98
C PHE A 289 15.29 -41.54 1.45
N LEU A 290 14.29 -42.31 1.91
CA LEU A 290 14.49 -43.71 2.30
C LEU A 290 14.64 -44.67 1.12
N GLY A 291 14.44 -44.21 -0.12
CA GLY A 291 14.67 -45.03 -1.32
C GLY A 291 13.74 -46.25 -1.44
N ILE A 292 12.55 -46.19 -0.85
CA ILE A 292 11.62 -47.33 -0.73
C ILE A 292 11.12 -47.79 -2.12
N ILE A 293 11.00 -46.86 -3.09
CA ILE A 293 10.53 -47.17 -4.45
C ILE A 293 11.37 -46.39 -5.49
N PRO A 294 12.58 -46.87 -5.85
CA PRO A 294 13.40 -46.19 -6.84
C PRO A 294 12.68 -46.14 -8.20
N LYS A 295 12.74 -44.99 -8.88
CA LYS A 295 12.08 -44.62 -10.16
C LYS A 295 10.68 -43.98 -10.08
N TYR A 296 10.04 -43.93 -8.93
CA TYR A 296 8.69 -43.33 -8.79
C TYR A 296 8.69 -41.98 -8.05
N ASP A 297 9.86 -41.39 -7.79
CA ASP A 297 10.03 -40.19 -6.96
C ASP A 297 9.18 -39.00 -7.44
N ALA A 298 9.14 -38.76 -8.76
CA ALA A 298 8.35 -37.67 -9.35
C ALA A 298 6.83 -37.87 -9.19
N ILE A 299 6.36 -39.12 -9.27
CA ILE A 299 4.93 -39.47 -9.15
C ILE A 299 4.49 -39.35 -7.69
N ILE A 300 5.34 -39.77 -6.75
CA ILE A 300 5.10 -39.66 -5.31
C ILE A 300 5.01 -38.18 -4.90
N LEU A 301 5.92 -37.34 -5.37
CA LEU A 301 5.93 -35.91 -5.09
C LEU A 301 4.72 -35.19 -5.72
N GLY A 302 4.37 -35.52 -6.97
CA GLY A 302 3.20 -34.98 -7.64
C GLY A 302 1.88 -35.36 -6.95
N GLY A 303 1.74 -36.62 -6.55
CA GLY A 303 0.58 -37.10 -5.78
C GLY A 303 0.45 -36.39 -4.42
N ALA A 304 1.56 -36.19 -3.72
CA ALA A 304 1.57 -35.47 -2.44
C ALA A 304 1.14 -34.01 -2.58
N LEU A 305 1.56 -33.32 -3.64
CA LEU A 305 1.13 -31.94 -3.92
C LEU A 305 -0.39 -31.84 -4.20
N ILE A 306 -0.95 -32.81 -4.94
CA ILE A 306 -2.40 -32.87 -5.19
C ILE A 306 -3.14 -33.07 -3.87
N VAL A 307 -2.72 -34.04 -3.06
CA VAL A 307 -3.35 -34.33 -1.75
C VAL A 307 -3.26 -33.13 -0.81
N ALA A 308 -2.11 -32.46 -0.75
CA ALA A 308 -1.91 -31.26 0.05
C ALA A 308 -2.86 -30.11 -0.35
N SER A 309 -3.30 -30.07 -1.62
CA SER A 309 -4.14 -29.00 -2.16
C SER A 309 -5.65 -29.21 -1.96
N ILE A 310 -6.11 -30.44 -1.72
CA ILE A 310 -7.55 -30.77 -1.62
C ILE A 310 -8.24 -29.99 -0.49
N TRP A 311 -7.66 -29.98 0.71
CA TRP A 311 -8.30 -29.35 1.87
C TRP A 311 -8.39 -27.82 1.76
N PRO A 312 -7.32 -27.09 1.36
CA PRO A 312 -7.41 -25.65 1.08
C PRO A 312 -8.51 -25.32 0.07
N ILE A 313 -8.64 -26.10 -1.01
CA ILE A 313 -9.65 -25.89 -2.06
C ILE A 313 -11.07 -26.01 -1.49
N ILE A 314 -11.36 -27.06 -0.73
CA ILE A 314 -12.70 -27.28 -0.15
C ILE A 314 -13.06 -26.14 0.81
N LYS A 315 -12.13 -25.74 1.70
CA LYS A 315 -12.36 -24.65 2.65
C LYS A 315 -12.54 -23.30 1.94
N PHE A 316 -11.70 -23.00 0.96
CA PHE A 316 -11.81 -21.78 0.17
C PHE A 316 -13.13 -21.73 -0.59
N LYS A 317 -13.55 -22.82 -1.24
CA LYS A 317 -14.83 -22.90 -1.94
C LYS A 317 -16.01 -22.65 -1.00
N LYS A 318 -16.00 -23.22 0.21
CA LYS A 318 -17.05 -22.98 1.22
C LYS A 318 -17.10 -21.51 1.65
N ILE A 319 -15.95 -20.90 1.92
CA ILE A 319 -15.89 -19.47 2.30
C ILE A 319 -16.36 -18.60 1.13
N TYR A 320 -15.90 -18.88 -0.08
CA TYR A 320 -16.23 -18.11 -1.28
C TYR A 320 -17.73 -18.16 -1.60
N THR A 321 -18.32 -19.35 -1.65
CA THR A 321 -19.76 -19.54 -1.89
C THR A 321 -20.60 -18.85 -0.82
N LEU A 322 -20.23 -18.96 0.45
CA LEU A 322 -20.91 -18.27 1.54
C LEU A 322 -20.88 -16.74 1.41
N ASN A 323 -19.74 -16.16 1.00
CA ASN A 323 -19.64 -14.70 0.80
C ASN A 323 -20.44 -14.23 -0.42
N LEU A 324 -20.47 -15.01 -1.51
CA LEU A 324 -21.30 -14.70 -2.67
C LEU A 324 -22.79 -14.76 -2.34
N ASP A 325 -23.21 -15.85 -1.68
CA ASP A 325 -24.59 -16.04 -1.24
C ASP A 325 -25.00 -14.89 -0.31
N ALA A 326 -24.16 -14.50 0.66
CA ALA A 326 -24.41 -13.37 1.55
C ALA A 326 -24.54 -12.03 0.79
N THR A 327 -23.66 -11.79 -0.19
CA THR A 327 -23.67 -10.55 -0.99
C THR A 327 -24.93 -10.46 -1.84
N SER A 328 -25.35 -11.55 -2.48
CA SER A 328 -26.58 -11.62 -3.27
C SER A 328 -27.86 -11.54 -2.41
N ALA A 329 -27.81 -12.09 -1.19
CA ALA A 329 -28.93 -12.05 -0.24
C ALA A 329 -29.16 -10.66 0.37
N SER A 330 -28.08 -9.89 0.58
CA SER A 330 -28.14 -8.62 1.32
C SER A 330 -29.19 -7.62 0.76
N PRO A 331 -29.27 -7.35 -0.55
CA PRO A 331 -30.32 -6.48 -1.11
C PRO A 331 -31.73 -7.02 -0.89
N SER A 332 -31.94 -8.34 -1.01
CA SER A 332 -33.24 -8.96 -0.78
C SER A 332 -33.66 -8.83 0.68
N ILE A 333 -32.73 -9.06 1.61
CA ILE A 333 -32.99 -8.91 3.05
C ILE A 333 -33.34 -7.46 3.37
N LEU A 334 -32.56 -6.49 2.88
CA LEU A 334 -32.83 -5.07 3.10
C LEU A 334 -34.18 -4.64 2.50
N ARG A 335 -34.53 -5.17 1.31
CA ARG A 335 -35.83 -4.93 0.68
C ARG A 335 -36.97 -5.48 1.53
N ASP A 336 -36.86 -6.73 1.98
CA ASP A 336 -37.87 -7.38 2.81
C ASP A 336 -38.02 -6.67 4.17
N ILE A 337 -36.92 -6.21 4.78
CA ILE A 337 -36.94 -5.38 5.98
C ILE A 337 -37.67 -4.05 5.71
N ALA A 338 -37.38 -3.40 4.58
CA ALA A 338 -38.04 -2.14 4.21
C ALA A 338 -39.55 -2.32 3.95
N GLU A 339 -39.93 -3.37 3.23
CA GLU A 339 -41.34 -3.70 2.94
C GLU A 339 -42.11 -4.04 4.23
N THR A 340 -41.53 -4.85 5.11
CA THR A 340 -42.14 -5.19 6.40
C THR A 340 -42.19 -4.00 7.35
N ARG A 341 -41.19 -3.12 7.30
CA ARG A 341 -41.19 -1.86 8.06
C ARG A 341 -42.25 -0.90 7.56
N LYS A 342 -42.48 -0.84 6.24
CA LYS A 342 -43.58 -0.07 5.62
C LYS A 342 -44.96 -0.57 6.08
N ALA A 343 -45.07 -1.86 6.43
CA ALA A 343 -46.27 -2.44 7.03
C ALA A 343 -46.44 -2.14 8.54
N GLY A 344 -45.54 -1.36 9.15
CA GLY A 344 -45.63 -0.96 10.56
C GLY A 344 -45.10 -1.98 11.56
N ILE A 345 -44.41 -3.03 11.09
CA ILE A 345 -43.82 -4.04 11.98
C ILE A 345 -42.62 -3.44 12.75
N GLY A 346 -42.45 -3.85 14.02
CA GLY A 346 -41.31 -3.47 14.86
C GLY A 346 -39.97 -3.91 14.25
N PRO A 347 -38.87 -3.18 14.48
CA PRO A 347 -37.60 -3.37 13.77
C PRO A 347 -37.03 -4.79 13.94
N GLU A 348 -37.09 -5.35 15.14
CA GLU A 348 -36.62 -6.71 15.45
C GLU A 348 -37.41 -7.77 14.68
N LYS A 349 -38.74 -7.62 14.65
CA LYS A 349 -39.64 -8.54 13.93
C LYS A 349 -39.45 -8.46 12.41
N CYS A 350 -39.10 -7.28 11.87
CA CYS A 350 -38.73 -7.13 10.46
C CYS A 350 -37.49 -7.96 10.12
N VAL A 351 -36.44 -7.88 10.95
CA VAL A 351 -35.19 -8.62 10.76
C VAL A 351 -35.42 -10.12 10.87
N ILE A 352 -36.15 -10.57 11.90
CA ILE A 352 -36.47 -12.00 12.08
C ILE A 352 -37.20 -12.56 10.85
N LYS A 353 -38.21 -11.85 10.35
CA LYS A 353 -38.99 -12.28 9.19
C LYS A 353 -38.15 -12.34 7.90
N ALA A 354 -37.28 -11.34 7.68
CA ALA A 354 -36.42 -11.29 6.52
C ALA A 354 -35.35 -12.40 6.55
N CYS A 355 -34.76 -12.66 7.72
CA CYS A 355 -33.69 -13.64 7.88
C CYS A 355 -34.15 -15.11 7.90
N LYS A 356 -35.43 -15.39 8.19
CA LYS A 356 -36.01 -16.76 8.18
C LYS A 356 -36.30 -17.33 6.78
N ARG A 357 -36.11 -16.53 5.73
CA ARG A 357 -36.34 -16.94 4.35
C ARG A 357 -35.29 -17.97 3.92
N LYS A 358 -35.72 -19.06 3.26
CA LYS A 358 -34.83 -20.16 2.84
C LYS A 358 -34.05 -19.90 1.53
N ASP A 359 -34.14 -18.69 0.99
CA ASP A 359 -33.69 -18.39 -0.37
C ASP A 359 -32.19 -18.00 -0.44
N PHE A 360 -31.46 -18.05 0.68
CA PHE A 360 -30.09 -17.52 0.79
C PHE A 360 -28.97 -18.57 0.70
N GLY A 361 -29.25 -19.77 0.19
CA GLY A 361 -28.23 -20.80 -0.02
C GLY A 361 -27.39 -21.11 1.22
N SER A 362 -26.07 -21.00 1.12
CA SER A 362 -25.12 -21.26 2.21
C SER A 362 -25.18 -20.21 3.33
N PHE A 363 -25.68 -19.01 3.04
CA PHE A 363 -25.86 -17.94 4.03
C PHE A 363 -27.08 -18.18 4.94
N ASN A 364 -28.00 -19.06 4.54
CA ASN A 364 -29.21 -19.37 5.29
C ASN A 364 -28.91 -19.89 6.71
N GLU A 365 -27.80 -20.60 6.91
CA GLU A 365 -27.37 -21.06 8.25
C GLU A 365 -27.09 -19.88 9.19
N ILE A 366 -26.39 -18.86 8.69
CA ILE A 366 -26.06 -17.65 9.45
C ILE A 366 -27.31 -16.78 9.63
N ALA A 367 -28.11 -16.58 8.57
CA ALA A 367 -29.33 -15.80 8.64
C ALA A 367 -30.33 -16.35 9.67
N ASN A 368 -30.55 -17.67 9.68
CA ASN A 368 -31.41 -18.31 10.69
C ASN A 368 -30.83 -18.19 12.11
N THR A 369 -29.51 -18.22 12.25
CA THR A 369 -28.86 -18.01 13.55
C THR A 369 -29.04 -16.59 14.08
N ILE A 370 -28.99 -15.59 13.19
CA ILE A 370 -29.29 -14.19 13.55
C ILE A 370 -30.75 -14.08 13.98
N ALA A 371 -31.67 -14.66 13.20
CA ALA A 371 -33.10 -14.64 13.51
C ALA A 371 -33.41 -15.33 14.85
N SER A 372 -32.82 -16.51 15.13
CA SER A 372 -33.07 -17.24 16.37
C SER A 372 -32.52 -16.51 17.60
N ARG A 373 -31.34 -15.87 17.48
CA ARG A 373 -30.77 -15.05 18.56
C ARG A 373 -31.63 -13.82 18.86
N LEU A 374 -32.17 -13.17 17.83
CA LEU A 374 -33.13 -12.07 18.03
C LEU A 374 -34.45 -12.57 18.66
N GLU A 375 -34.94 -13.75 18.28
CA GLU A 375 -36.12 -14.36 18.90
C GLU A 375 -35.91 -14.68 20.38
N TRP A 376 -34.69 -14.98 20.79
CA TRP A 376 -34.31 -15.20 22.18
C TRP A 376 -34.05 -13.91 22.96
N GLY A 377 -34.20 -12.74 22.33
CA GLY A 377 -34.12 -11.44 22.99
C GLY A 377 -32.71 -10.83 23.08
N ASN A 378 -31.74 -11.37 22.34
CA ASN A 378 -30.41 -10.75 22.26
C ASN A 378 -30.46 -9.45 21.44
N SER A 379 -29.74 -8.43 21.90
CA SER A 379 -29.60 -7.16 21.18
C SER A 379 -28.80 -7.36 19.89
N LEU A 380 -29.10 -6.57 18.86
CA LEU A 380 -28.32 -6.52 17.62
C LEU A 380 -26.85 -6.16 17.84
N ASN A 381 -26.51 -5.49 18.94
CA ASN A 381 -25.12 -5.18 19.28
C ASN A 381 -24.33 -6.39 19.80
N ASP A 382 -25.02 -7.42 20.31
CA ASP A 382 -24.43 -8.62 20.91
C ASP A 382 -24.35 -9.82 19.93
N ILE A 383 -24.88 -9.65 18.71
CA ILE A 383 -24.95 -10.66 17.64
C ILE A 383 -23.92 -10.34 16.57
#